data_AF-A0A2X4WIW0-F1
#
_entry.id   AF-A0A2X4WIW0-F1
#
_cell.length_a   1.000
_cell.length_b   1.000
_cell.length_c   1.000
_cell.angle_alpha   90.00
_cell.angle_beta   90.00
_cell.angle_gamma   90.00
#
_symmetry.space_group_name_H-M   'P 1'
#
loop_
_entity.id
_entity.type
_entity.pdbx_description
1 polymer ?
#
loop_
_entity_poly.entity_id
_entity_poly.type
_entity_poly.pdbx_seq_one_letter_code
_entity_poly.pdbx_strand_id
1 'polypeptide(L)' 'MVNITGRPALLTTFPFGKYRGKAVSEIAKRDPGYLRWLFNNLDNMSPELRLTLKHYLEDAQAGQQRGNGTP' A
#
# COMPACT_ATOMS: atom_id res chain seq x y z
N MET A 1 -23.47 11.25 -2.71
CA MET A 1 -22.31 10.37 -2.87
C MET A 1 -21.07 11.21 -3.08
N VAL A 2 -20.38 11.56 -1.99
CA VAL A 2 -19.15 12.34 -2.07
C VAL A 2 -18.23 11.81 -0.96
N ASN A 3 -17.47 10.76 -1.26
CA ASN A 3 -16.41 10.29 -0.36
C ASN A 3 -15.12 11.05 -0.70
N ILE A 4 -15.11 12.36 -0.42
CA ILE A 4 -13.88 13.15 -0.39
C ILE A 4 -13.18 12.74 0.91
N THR A 5 -12.53 11.57 0.89
CA THR A 5 -11.52 11.28 1.89
C THR A 5 -10.35 12.21 1.59
N GLY A 6 -10.05 13.09 2.54
CA GLY A 6 -8.88 13.98 2.52
C GLY A 6 -7.61 13.14 2.49
N ARG A 7 -7.25 12.68 1.29
CA ARG A 7 -6.09 11.81 1.09
C ARG A 7 -4.86 12.64 1.47
N PRO A 8 -4.05 12.20 2.45
CA PRO A 8 -2.69 12.71 2.56
C PRO A 8 -2.02 12.55 1.18
N ALA A 9 -0.99 13.34 0.86
CA ALA A 9 -0.28 13.30 -0.41
C ALA A 9 0.40 11.92 -0.62
N LEU A 10 -0.40 10.92 -0.95
CA LEU A 10 -0.02 9.56 -1.21
C LEU A 10 0.12 9.41 -2.72
N LEU A 11 1.10 8.60 -3.13
CA LEU A 11 1.30 8.31 -4.52
C LEU A 11 0.07 7.59 -5.07
N THR A 12 -0.59 8.20 -6.05
CA THR A 12 -1.67 7.56 -6.79
C THR A 12 -1.12 6.45 -7.68
N THR A 13 0.09 6.65 -8.22
CA THR A 13 0.70 5.83 -9.26
C THR A 13 2.10 5.40 -8.87
N PHE A 14 2.47 4.18 -9.23
CA PHE A 14 3.81 3.67 -8.96
C PHE A 14 4.86 4.37 -9.81
N PRO A 15 5.92 4.93 -9.20
CA PRO A 15 6.95 5.65 -9.94
C PRO A 15 7.92 4.73 -10.69
N PHE A 16 8.02 3.44 -10.32
CA PHE A 16 9.00 2.50 -10.89
C PHE A 16 8.54 1.03 -10.83
N GLY A 17 9.38 0.13 -11.35
CA GLY A 17 9.20 -1.32 -11.30
C GLY A 17 8.24 -1.88 -12.35
N LYS A 18 7.79 -3.13 -12.15
CA LYS A 18 6.84 -3.83 -13.04
C LYS A 18 5.48 -3.12 -13.15
N TYR A 19 5.12 -2.37 -12.11
CA TYR A 19 3.85 -1.65 -12.04
C TYR A 19 3.99 -0.15 -12.26
N ARG A 20 5.10 0.32 -12.87
CA ARG A 20 5.29 1.72 -13.20
C ARG A 20 4.09 2.28 -13.98
N GLY A 21 3.53 3.40 -13.52
CA GLY A 21 2.35 4.02 -14.11
C GLY A 21 1.01 3.36 -13.74
N LYS A 22 1.01 2.30 -12.91
CA LYS A 22 -0.23 1.71 -12.37
C LYS A 22 -0.60 2.30 -11.03
N ALA A 23 -1.90 2.28 -10.73
CA ALA A 23 -2.41 2.81 -9.47
C ALA A 23 -1.99 1.93 -8.27
N VAL A 24 -1.47 2.54 -7.21
CA VAL A 24 -1.06 1.81 -6.00
C VAL A 24 -2.24 1.05 -5.39
N SER A 25 -3.42 1.67 -5.40
CA SER A 25 -4.67 1.05 -4.95
C SER A 25 -5.07 -0.20 -5.75
N GLU A 26 -4.77 -0.24 -7.05
CA GLU A 26 -5.07 -1.41 -7.88
C GLU A 26 -4.13 -2.57 -7.53
N ILE A 27 -2.85 -2.26 -7.31
CA ILE A 27 -1.85 -3.25 -6.93
C ILE A 27 -2.14 -3.77 -5.52
N ALA A 28 -2.53 -2.90 -4.57
CA ALA A 28 -2.94 -3.32 -3.24
C ALA A 28 -4.09 -4.34 -3.26
N LYS A 29 -5.01 -4.21 -4.22
CA LYS A 29 -6.14 -5.13 -4.39
C LYS A 29 -5.78 -6.39 -5.17
N ARG A 30 -4.97 -6.26 -6.23
CA ARG A 30 -4.55 -7.38 -7.09
C ARG A 30 -3.48 -8.24 -6.43
N ASP A 31 -2.53 -7.61 -5.76
CA ASP A 31 -1.30 -8.21 -5.24
C ASP A 31 -0.77 -7.42 -4.02
N PRO A 32 -1.43 -7.53 -2.86
CA PRO A 32 -0.95 -6.93 -1.62
C PRO A 32 0.41 -7.52 -1.17
N GLY A 33 0.70 -8.76 -1.60
CA GLY A 33 1.98 -9.43 -1.32
C GLY A 33 3.16 -8.68 -1.93
N TYR A 34 3.01 -8.20 -3.17
CA TYR A 34 4.02 -7.38 -3.82
C TYR A 34 4.31 -6.08 -3.04
N LEU A 35 3.30 -5.37 -2.56
CA LEU A 35 3.51 -4.15 -1.77
C LEU A 35 4.27 -4.43 -0.48
N ARG A 36 3.97 -5.56 0.19
CA ARG A 36 4.67 -5.99 1.41
C ARG A 36 6.11 -6.39 1.13
N TRP A 37 6.35 -7.15 0.06
CA TRP A 37 7.71 -7.50 -0.37
C TRP A 37 8.50 -6.24 -0.70
N LEU A 38 7.90 -5.32 -1.45
CA LEU A 38 8.51 -4.06 -1.86
C LEU A 38 8.90 -3.21 -0.63
N PHE A 39 8.01 -3.10 0.35
CA PHE A 39 8.28 -2.37 1.60
C PHE A 39 9.47 -2.98 2.38
N ASN A 40 9.63 -4.30 2.34
CA ASN A 40 10.72 -5.01 3.02
C ASN A 40 12.03 -5.06 2.21
N ASN A 41 11.96 -4.98 0.88
CA ASN A 41 13.12 -5.15 -0.01
C ASN A 41 13.68 -3.82 -0.53
N LEU A 42 12.93 -2.73 -0.52
CA LEU A 42 13.47 -1.41 -0.83
C LEU A 42 14.06 -0.75 0.42
N ASP A 43 15.39 -0.69 0.45
CA ASP A 43 16.14 0.10 1.43
C ASP A 43 16.09 1.60 1.12
N ASN A 44 16.27 1.96 -0.16
CA ASN A 44 16.26 3.35 -0.64
C ASN A 44 14.89 3.74 -1.24
N MET A 45 13.85 3.86 -0.41
CA MET A 45 12.56 4.40 -0.86
C MET A 45 12.30 5.81 -0.36
N SER A 46 11.63 6.63 -1.17
CA SER A 46 11.18 7.96 -0.76
C SER A 46 10.14 7.86 0.38
N PRO A 47 10.14 8.82 1.33
CA PRO A 47 9.22 8.83 2.46
C PRO A 47 7.74 8.83 2.02
N GLU A 48 7.42 9.48 0.90
CA GLU A 48 6.08 9.49 0.30
C GLU A 48 5.63 8.09 -0.13
N LEU A 49 6.51 7.32 -0.78
CA LEU A 49 6.22 5.95 -1.18
C LEU A 49 6.02 5.06 0.04
N ARG A 50 6.87 5.21 1.06
CA ARG A 50 6.76 4.45 2.31
C ARG A 50 5.43 4.68 3.02
N LEU A 51 5.02 5.95 3.14
CA LEU A 51 3.72 6.36 3.69
C LEU A 51 2.56 5.76 2.89
N THR A 52 2.66 5.82 1.56
CA THR A 52 1.66 5.28 0.65
C THR A 52 1.51 3.76 0.82
N LEU A 53 2.60 3.02 0.75
CA LEU A 53 2.61 1.56 0.90
C LEU A 53 2.05 1.16 2.26
N LYS A 54 2.48 1.81 3.34
CA LYS A 54 2.00 1.54 4.69
C LYS A 54 0.48 1.75 4.78
N HIS A 55 -0.03 2.87 4.27
CA HIS A 55 -1.46 3.16 4.29
C HIS A 55 -2.29 2.09 3.58
N TYR A 56 -1.88 1.68 2.37
CA TYR A 56 -2.57 0.64 1.61
C TYR A 56 -2.42 -0.76 2.22
N LEU A 57 -1.26 -1.07 2.82
CA LEU A 57 -1.04 -2.34 3.52
C LEU A 57 -1.84 -2.43 4.82
N GLU A 58 -1.96 -1.34 5.58
CA GLU A 58 -2.79 -1.28 6.80
C GLU A 58 -4.28 -1.45 6.46
N ASP A 59 -4.78 -0.79 5.40
CA ASP A 59 -6.14 -0.98 4.90
C ASP A 59 -6.39 -2.44 4.45
N ALA A 60 -5.45 -3.03 3.71
CA ALA A 60 -5.54 -4.42 3.27
C ALA A 60 -5.45 -5.44 4.42
N GLN A 61 -4.69 -5.14 5.47
CA GLN A 61 -4.52 -6.00 6.66
C GLN A 61 -5.62 -5.81 7.71
N ALA A 62 -6.28 -4.66 7.77
CA ALA A 62 -7.39 -4.40 8.68
C ALA A 62 -8.56 -5.37 8.47
N GLY A 63 -8.71 -5.92 7.25
CA GLY A 63 -9.66 -6.98 6.94
C GLY A 63 -9.25 -8.40 7.37
N GLN A 64 -7.97 -8.64 7.72
CA GLN A 64 -7.45 -9.97 8.08
C GLN A 64 -6.99 -10.11 9.55
N GLN A 65 -6.94 -9.01 10.32
CA GLN A 65 -6.57 -9.04 11.74
C GLN A 65 -7.81 -9.14 12.66
N ARG A 66 -8.48 -10.29 12.61
CA ARG A 66 -9.50 -10.75 13.58
C ARG A 66 -9.33 -12.23 13.97
N GLY A 67 -8.11 -12.77 13.91
CA GLY A 67 -7.94 -14.22 14.10
C GLY A 67 -6.56 -14.73 14.48
N ASN A 68 -5.70 -13.96 15.14
CA ASN A 68 -4.56 -14.59 15.82
C ASN A 68 -4.30 -13.94 17.17
N GLY A 69 -5.19 -14.25 18.12
CA GLY A 69 -4.78 -14.32 19.52
C GLY A 69 -3.88 -15.53 19.64
N THR A 70 -2.58 -15.30 19.79
CA THR A 70 -1.67 -16.34 20.24
C THR A 70 -1.84 -16.48 21.76
N PRO A 71 -2.09 -17.69 22.30
CA PRO A 71 -2.03 -17.94 23.74
C PRO A 71 -0.60 -17.86 24.28
#